data_AF-A0A1C6KJG0-F1
#
_entry.id   AF-A0A1C6KJG0-F1
#
_cell.length_a   1.000
_cell.length_b   1.000
_cell.length_c   1.000
_cell.angle_alpha   90.00
_cell.angle_beta   90.00
_cell.angle_gamma   90.00
#
_symmetry.space_group_name_H-M   'P 1'
#
loop_
_entity.id
_entity.type
_entity.pdbx_description
1 polymer ?
#
loop_
_entity_poly.entity_id
_entity_poly.type
_entity_poly.pdbx_seq_one_letter_code
_entity_poly.pdbx_strand_id
1 'polypeptide(L)'
;MRKFWESIYSPNYISGYNPFILKDMNKAIERMVSAINNRKKIVVYGIPNVDGLCAISSLILVLKYLNADIEYVVHDDSSVKSKITTKDIINNVHFLGGELLIALGIDLKSSEEEELCKNLGIDLIVIENRDINYEYDHIYLNPNQKGCQYRYKNLSISGLTFKLMQAIAIYYNIKSINKYLDLILIGEKSAKTPKKGENFVIIKEGMKFLINTNNYGLRSIMEAYNMISINEESIDKIIDVITPTINVVTMMDNARIIIELLITNRKERAEQITKYLNKSKENV
;
A
#
# COMPACT_ATOMS: atom_id res chain seq x y z
N MET A 1 8.03 17.97 25.64
CA MET A 1 8.24 16.55 25.26
C MET A 1 7.32 15.66 26.09
N ARG A 2 6.13 15.34 25.55
CA ARG A 2 5.22 14.35 26.17
C ARG A 2 5.64 12.96 25.67
N LYS A 3 5.79 11.99 26.57
CA LYS A 3 6.32 10.66 26.26
C LYS A 3 5.42 9.97 25.22
N PHE A 4 5.98 9.70 24.05
CA PHE A 4 5.37 9.01 22.90
C PHE A 4 4.76 7.64 23.25
N TRP A 5 5.13 7.07 24.40
CA TRP A 5 4.74 5.74 24.88
C TRP A 5 3.36 5.66 25.55
N GLU A 6 2.73 6.79 25.91
CA GLU A 6 1.42 6.79 26.60
C GLU A 6 0.21 6.62 25.63
N SER A 7 0.44 6.65 24.32
CA SER A 7 -0.63 6.54 23.29
C SER A 7 -1.02 5.09 22.91
N ILE A 8 -0.51 4.07 23.60
CA ILE A 8 -0.75 2.66 23.25
C ILE A 8 -2.24 2.25 23.38
N TYR A 9 -3.05 3.03 24.10
CA TYR A 9 -4.48 2.80 24.30
C TYR A 9 -5.39 3.84 23.61
N SER A 10 -5.00 4.33 22.43
CA SER A 10 -5.94 5.09 21.61
C SER A 10 -6.97 4.13 20.99
N PRO A 11 -8.29 4.38 21.15
CA PRO A 11 -9.38 3.48 20.73
C PRO A 11 -9.50 3.23 19.21
N ASN A 12 -8.54 3.72 18.41
CA ASN A 12 -8.51 3.60 16.96
C ASN A 12 -7.37 2.70 16.44
N TYR A 13 -6.59 2.05 17.29
CA TYR A 13 -5.58 1.09 16.84
C TYR A 13 -6.14 -0.32 16.97
N ILE A 14 -6.04 -1.12 15.89
CA ILE A 14 -6.29 -2.56 15.97
C ILE A 14 -5.44 -3.11 17.12
N SER A 15 -6.12 -3.55 18.18
CA SER A 15 -5.50 -3.78 19.49
C SER A 15 -4.37 -4.81 19.41
N GLY A 16 -3.25 -4.53 20.08
CA GLY A 16 -2.18 -5.51 20.35
C GLY A 16 -0.93 -5.43 19.46
N TYR A 17 -0.91 -4.58 18.43
CA TYR A 17 0.17 -4.53 17.45
C TYR A 17 0.67 -3.11 17.17
N ASN A 18 1.65 -2.67 17.96
CA ASN A 18 2.27 -1.35 17.84
C ASN A 18 3.18 -1.27 16.60
N PRO A 19 2.90 -0.41 15.60
CA PRO A 19 3.71 -0.31 14.38
C PRO A 19 5.17 0.11 14.66
N PHE A 20 5.45 0.85 15.74
CA PHE A 20 6.81 1.29 16.09
C PHE A 20 7.72 0.18 16.60
N ILE A 21 7.20 -1.04 16.79
CA ILE A 21 8.00 -2.24 17.07
C ILE A 21 8.63 -2.79 15.78
N LEU A 22 8.08 -2.48 14.60
CA LEU A 22 8.75 -2.78 13.33
C LEU A 22 10.08 -2.03 13.30
N LYS A 23 11.14 -2.78 13.02
CA LYS A 23 12.49 -2.21 12.85
C LYS A 23 12.44 -1.14 11.75
N ASP A 24 13.18 -0.06 11.97
CA ASP A 24 13.26 1.14 11.14
C ASP A 24 11.96 1.96 10.98
N MET A 25 10.83 1.60 11.61
CA MET A 25 9.60 2.39 11.55
C MET A 25 9.80 3.84 12.04
N ASN A 26 10.59 4.05 13.10
CA ASN A 26 10.88 5.42 13.57
C ASN A 26 11.62 6.25 12.52
N LYS A 27 12.62 5.65 11.84
CA LYS A 27 13.36 6.32 10.76
C LYS A 27 12.46 6.60 9.57
N ALA A 28 11.58 5.64 9.21
CA ALA A 28 10.59 5.82 8.16
C ALA A 28 9.69 7.02 8.46
N ILE A 29 9.16 7.12 9.67
CA ILE A 29 8.31 8.26 10.08
C ILE A 29 9.08 9.58 10.05
N GLU A 30 10.33 9.62 10.49
CA GLU A 30 11.16 10.82 10.40
C GLU A 30 11.31 11.33 8.95
N ARG A 31 11.62 10.42 8.00
CA ARG A 31 11.72 10.76 6.57
C ARG A 31 10.39 11.17 5.97
N MET A 32 9.32 10.42 6.25
CA MET A 32 7.96 10.73 5.81
C MET A 32 7.51 12.10 6.27
N VAL A 33 7.68 12.40 7.56
CA VAL A 33 7.28 13.68 8.15
C VAL A 33 8.07 14.83 7.54
N SER A 34 9.39 14.65 7.39
CA SER A 34 10.23 15.64 6.72
C SER A 34 9.76 15.92 5.29
N ALA A 35 9.46 14.87 4.51
CA ALA A 35 8.97 15.02 3.15
C ALA A 35 7.61 15.73 3.08
N ILE A 36 6.65 15.32 3.90
CA ILE A 36 5.31 15.91 3.95
C ILE A 36 5.37 17.39 4.35
N ASN A 37 6.07 17.72 5.45
CA ASN A 37 6.09 19.08 5.99
C ASN A 37 6.86 20.05 5.11
N ASN A 38 7.91 19.59 4.44
CA ASN A 38 8.72 20.41 3.54
C ASN A 38 8.22 20.37 2.08
N ARG A 39 7.04 19.78 1.82
CA ARG A 39 6.45 19.64 0.47
C ARG A 39 7.40 19.00 -0.54
N LYS A 40 8.23 18.07 -0.08
CA LYS A 40 9.07 17.27 -0.95
C LYS A 40 8.20 16.36 -1.81
N LYS A 41 8.61 16.14 -3.06
CA LYS A 41 7.92 15.19 -3.94
C LYS A 41 8.16 13.76 -3.44
N ILE A 42 7.07 13.09 -3.06
CA ILE A 42 7.07 11.67 -2.71
C ILE A 42 6.69 10.87 -3.96
N VAL A 43 7.41 9.80 -4.26
CA VAL A 43 7.07 8.84 -5.31
C VAL A 43 6.83 7.49 -4.66
N VAL A 44 5.61 6.97 -4.79
CA VAL A 44 5.27 5.61 -4.35
C VAL A 44 5.43 4.66 -5.54
N TYR A 45 6.33 3.69 -5.43
CA TYR A 45 6.61 2.71 -6.48
C TYR A 45 6.18 1.32 -6.00
N GLY A 46 5.28 0.64 -6.70
CA GLY A 46 4.88 -0.72 -6.27
C GLY A 46 4.55 -1.68 -7.40
N ILE A 47 4.19 -2.91 -7.03
CA ILE A 47 3.92 -4.02 -7.96
C ILE A 47 2.47 -4.05 -8.46
N PRO A 48 2.22 -4.52 -9.70
CA PRO A 48 0.90 -4.59 -10.31
C PRO A 48 0.14 -5.87 -9.90
N ASN A 49 -0.05 -6.12 -8.60
CA ASN A 49 -0.96 -7.15 -8.11
C ASN A 49 -1.94 -6.56 -7.08
N VAL A 50 -3.04 -7.26 -6.79
CA VAL A 50 -4.13 -6.69 -5.97
C VAL A 50 -3.65 -6.20 -4.60
N ASP A 51 -2.76 -6.93 -3.92
CA ASP A 51 -2.16 -6.53 -2.65
C ASP A 51 -1.36 -5.22 -2.78
N GLY A 52 -0.47 -5.15 -3.78
CA GLY A 52 0.31 -3.95 -4.10
C GLY A 52 -0.56 -2.76 -4.51
N LEU A 53 -1.59 -2.96 -5.33
CA LEU A 53 -2.50 -1.89 -5.74
C LEU A 53 -3.33 -1.34 -4.57
N CYS A 54 -3.77 -2.20 -3.64
CA CYS A 54 -4.42 -1.78 -2.41
C CYS A 54 -3.45 -1.02 -1.49
N ALA A 55 -2.20 -1.47 -1.39
CA ALA A 55 -1.15 -0.78 -0.64
C ALA A 55 -0.88 0.64 -1.19
N ILE A 56 -0.65 0.75 -2.50
CA ILE A 56 -0.43 2.03 -3.20
C ILE A 56 -1.64 2.95 -2.99
N SER A 57 -2.85 2.47 -3.28
CA SER A 57 -4.08 3.27 -3.23
C SER A 57 -4.36 3.79 -1.82
N SER A 58 -4.25 2.93 -0.80
CA SER A 58 -4.49 3.31 0.60
C SER A 58 -3.46 4.32 1.12
N LEU A 59 -2.18 4.15 0.77
CA LEU A 59 -1.14 5.11 1.13
C LEU A 59 -1.34 6.47 0.44
N ILE A 60 -1.65 6.48 -0.86
CA ILE A 60 -1.97 7.72 -1.61
C ILE A 60 -3.11 8.47 -0.93
N LEU A 61 -4.19 7.79 -0.52
CA LEU A 61 -5.32 8.43 0.14
C LEU A 61 -4.94 9.09 1.47
N VAL A 62 -4.05 8.46 2.25
CA VAL A 62 -3.51 9.05 3.49
C VAL A 62 -2.61 10.25 3.21
N LEU A 63 -1.72 10.14 2.23
CA LEU A 63 -0.78 11.22 1.89
C LEU A 63 -1.49 12.43 1.28
N LYS A 64 -2.47 12.22 0.41
CA LYS A 64 -3.34 13.28 -0.13
C LYS A 64 -4.14 13.96 0.98
N TYR A 65 -4.64 13.21 1.97
CA TYR A 65 -5.31 13.79 3.14
C TYR A 65 -4.39 14.74 3.94
N LEU A 66 -3.10 14.44 3.99
CA LEU A 66 -2.07 15.29 4.61
C LEU A 66 -1.55 16.39 3.68
N ASN A 67 -2.12 16.54 2.48
CA ASN A 67 -1.66 17.44 1.42
C ASN A 67 -0.19 17.20 1.00
N ALA A 68 0.33 15.98 1.11
CA ALA A 68 1.67 15.67 0.59
C ALA A 68 1.70 15.85 -0.94
N ASP A 69 2.86 16.23 -1.48
CA ASP A 69 3.09 16.21 -2.92
C ASP A 69 3.49 14.78 -3.34
N ILE A 70 2.60 14.09 -4.05
CA ILE A 70 2.68 12.64 -4.23
C ILE A 70 2.42 12.26 -5.69
N GLU A 71 3.33 11.47 -6.24
CA GLU A 71 3.16 10.72 -7.49
C GLU A 71 3.30 9.22 -7.22
N TYR A 72 2.87 8.40 -8.19
CA TYR A 72 3.04 6.95 -8.09
C TYR A 72 3.49 6.33 -9.40
N VAL A 73 4.21 5.22 -9.26
CA VAL A 73 4.70 4.38 -10.35
C VAL A 73 4.28 2.96 -10.04
N VAL A 74 3.82 2.24 -11.06
CA VAL A 74 3.57 0.81 -10.96
C VAL A 74 4.57 0.11 -11.85
N HIS A 75 5.21 -0.93 -11.31
CA HIS A 75 6.08 -1.79 -12.08
C HIS A 75 5.31 -2.48 -13.22
N ASP A 76 6.01 -2.88 -14.27
CA ASP A 76 5.44 -3.61 -15.40
C ASP A 76 5.29 -5.12 -15.14
N ASP A 77 6.11 -5.67 -14.25
CA ASP A 77 6.10 -7.08 -13.85
C ASP A 77 5.55 -7.28 -12.42
N SER A 78 4.72 -8.32 -12.25
CA SER A 78 4.14 -8.71 -10.94
C SER A 78 4.93 -9.83 -10.25
N SER A 79 6.00 -10.31 -10.88
CA SER A 79 6.85 -11.39 -10.41
C SER A 79 7.54 -11.04 -9.08
N VAL A 80 7.69 -12.05 -8.22
CA VAL A 80 8.50 -11.94 -6.99
C VAL A 80 9.98 -11.67 -7.27
N LYS A 81 10.44 -11.83 -8.52
CA LYS A 81 11.81 -11.55 -8.95
C LYS A 81 12.00 -10.11 -9.45
N SER A 82 10.92 -9.36 -9.61
CA SER A 82 10.96 -7.97 -10.03
C SER A 82 11.77 -7.12 -9.05
N LYS A 83 12.53 -6.18 -9.59
CA LYS A 83 13.44 -5.30 -8.85
C LYS A 83 13.47 -3.93 -9.52
N ILE A 84 13.55 -2.88 -8.72
CA ILE A 84 13.77 -1.51 -9.21
C ILE A 84 15.21 -1.41 -9.71
N THR A 85 15.39 -0.99 -10.95
CA THR A 85 16.70 -0.81 -11.59
C THR A 85 17.14 0.66 -11.59
N THR A 86 18.40 0.92 -11.92
CA THR A 86 18.89 2.30 -12.15
C THR A 86 18.07 3.07 -13.19
N LYS A 87 17.61 2.38 -14.25
CA LYS A 87 16.74 2.97 -15.27
C LYS A 87 15.38 3.37 -14.70
N ASP A 88 14.80 2.54 -13.83
CA ASP A 88 13.54 2.86 -13.15
C ASP A 88 13.69 4.11 -12.29
N ILE A 89 14.78 4.21 -11.53
CA ILE A 89 15.04 5.37 -10.67
C ILE A 89 15.17 6.63 -11.52
N ILE A 90 15.99 6.61 -12.58
CA ILE A 90 16.21 7.80 -13.42
C ILE A 90 14.93 8.22 -14.13
N ASN A 91 14.26 7.28 -14.81
CA ASN A 91 13.17 7.60 -15.73
C ASN A 91 11.81 7.77 -15.06
N ASN A 92 11.59 7.12 -13.91
CA ASN A 92 10.28 7.10 -13.27
C ASN A 92 10.25 7.79 -11.90
N VAL A 93 11.39 7.95 -11.22
CA VAL A 93 11.45 8.58 -9.89
C VAL A 93 12.09 9.97 -9.98
N HIS A 94 13.33 10.03 -10.44
CA HIS A 94 14.08 11.29 -10.56
C HIS A 94 13.47 12.21 -11.62
N PHE A 95 13.02 11.67 -12.75
CA PHE A 95 12.30 12.43 -13.78
C PHE A 95 11.05 13.15 -13.25
N LEU A 96 10.34 12.54 -12.28
CA LEU A 96 9.19 13.15 -11.61
C LEU A 96 9.59 14.18 -10.53
N GLY A 97 10.89 14.41 -10.33
CA GLY A 97 11.44 15.25 -9.28
C GLY A 97 11.35 14.60 -7.89
N GLY A 98 11.24 13.27 -7.81
CA GLY A 98 11.10 12.56 -6.54
C GLY A 98 12.29 12.78 -5.61
N GLU A 99 11.99 13.16 -4.36
CA GLU A 99 12.97 13.34 -3.28
C GLU A 99 12.82 12.29 -2.16
N LEU A 100 11.68 11.59 -2.14
CA LEU A 100 11.46 10.42 -1.29
C LEU A 100 10.81 9.31 -2.13
N LEU A 101 11.50 8.19 -2.27
CA LEU A 101 10.99 6.97 -2.89
C LEU A 101 10.46 6.03 -1.81
N ILE A 102 9.19 5.62 -1.94
CA ILE A 102 8.57 4.58 -1.12
C ILE A 102 8.28 3.37 -2.00
N ALA A 103 9.10 2.33 -1.90
CA ALA A 103 8.92 1.10 -2.65
C ALA A 103 8.01 0.11 -1.88
N LEU A 104 6.96 -0.41 -2.54
CA LEU A 104 5.94 -1.28 -1.93
C LEU A 104 5.91 -2.65 -2.62
N GLY A 105 6.35 -3.69 -1.91
CA GLY A 105 6.40 -5.07 -2.42
C GLY A 105 7.45 -5.32 -3.49
N ILE A 106 8.30 -4.33 -3.74
CA ILE A 106 9.45 -4.39 -4.64
C ILE A 106 10.62 -3.69 -3.98
N ASP A 107 11.81 -4.21 -4.23
CA ASP A 107 13.06 -3.71 -3.65
C ASP A 107 14.05 -3.37 -4.78
N LEU A 108 15.13 -2.68 -4.44
CA LEU A 108 16.21 -2.38 -5.36
C LEU A 108 16.90 -3.66 -5.86
N LYS A 109 17.42 -3.60 -7.08
CA LYS A 109 18.14 -4.71 -7.69
C LYS A 109 19.48 -4.98 -6.99
N SER A 110 20.19 -3.94 -6.59
CA SER A 110 21.51 -4.03 -5.96
C SER A 110 21.84 -2.77 -5.15
N SER A 111 23.04 -2.74 -4.55
CA SER A 111 23.57 -1.55 -3.88
C SER A 111 23.89 -0.40 -4.85
N GLU A 112 24.04 -0.67 -6.16
CA GLU A 112 24.23 0.37 -7.17
C GLU A 112 23.04 1.32 -7.23
N GLU A 113 21.82 0.77 -7.19
CA GLU A 113 20.59 1.57 -7.15
C GLU A 113 20.46 2.38 -5.86
N GLU A 114 20.93 1.85 -4.73
CA GLU A 114 20.88 2.58 -3.46
C GLU A 114 21.84 3.77 -3.49
N GLU A 115 23.05 3.56 -4.01
CA GLU A 115 24.05 4.61 -4.19
C GLU A 115 23.57 5.67 -5.19
N LEU A 116 22.86 5.26 -6.25
CA LEU A 116 22.25 6.19 -7.19
C LEU A 116 21.20 7.07 -6.50
N CYS A 117 20.31 6.51 -5.68
CA CYS A 117 19.35 7.28 -4.89
C CYS A 117 20.06 8.32 -4.01
N LYS A 118 21.13 7.94 -3.30
CA LYS A 118 21.93 8.86 -2.47
C LYS A 118 22.52 10.00 -3.30
N ASN A 119 23.13 9.68 -4.44
CA ASN A 119 23.73 10.68 -5.34
C ASN A 119 22.72 11.65 -5.94
N LEU A 120 21.48 11.20 -6.15
CA LEU A 120 20.38 12.03 -6.64
C LEU A 120 19.61 12.76 -5.52
N GLY A 121 19.99 12.59 -4.25
CA GLY A 121 19.31 13.19 -3.11
C GLY A 121 17.93 12.59 -2.82
N ILE A 122 17.70 11.34 -3.23
CA ILE A 122 16.43 10.62 -3.06
C ILE A 122 16.52 9.77 -1.78
N ASP A 123 15.74 10.15 -0.77
CA ASP A 123 15.55 9.31 0.41
C ASP A 123 14.78 8.03 0.02
N LEU A 124 15.08 6.90 0.67
CA LEU A 124 14.51 5.60 0.32
C LEU A 124 13.86 4.91 1.53
N ILE A 125 12.62 4.47 1.34
CA ILE A 125 11.88 3.57 2.24
C ILE A 125 11.39 2.38 1.41
N VAL A 126 11.70 1.16 1.84
CA VAL A 126 11.22 -0.07 1.19
C VAL A 126 10.31 -0.82 2.15
N ILE A 127 9.14 -1.25 1.69
CA ILE A 127 8.19 -2.10 2.43
C ILE A 127 8.11 -3.45 1.74
N GLU A 128 8.43 -4.52 2.47
CA GLU A 128 8.45 -5.86 1.93
C GLU A 128 8.22 -6.91 3.02
N ASN A 129 7.79 -8.11 2.64
CA ASN A 129 7.48 -9.20 3.57
C ASN A 129 8.22 -10.51 3.25
N ARG A 130 9.24 -10.47 2.39
CA ARG A 130 10.05 -11.63 2.02
C ARG A 130 11.00 -12.05 3.15
N ASP A 131 11.34 -13.33 3.19
CA ASP A 131 12.43 -13.79 4.05
C ASP A 131 13.76 -13.24 3.55
N ILE A 132 14.59 -12.76 4.48
CA ILE A 132 15.86 -12.12 4.15
C ILE A 132 16.96 -12.45 5.15
N ASN A 133 18.16 -12.70 4.62
CA ASN A 133 19.33 -13.10 5.40
C ASN A 133 20.46 -12.06 5.44
N TYR A 134 20.27 -10.89 4.81
CA TYR A 134 21.25 -9.80 4.78
C TYR A 134 20.66 -8.52 5.38
N GLU A 135 21.54 -7.61 5.75
CA GLU A 135 21.19 -6.29 6.28
C GLU A 135 21.28 -5.25 5.15
N TYR A 136 20.41 -4.26 5.21
CA TYR A 136 20.39 -3.12 4.30
C TYR A 136 20.79 -1.85 5.03
N ASP A 137 21.40 -0.92 4.30
CA ASP A 137 21.73 0.41 4.81
C ASP A 137 20.54 1.38 4.71
N HIS A 138 19.63 1.15 3.75
CA HIS A 138 18.41 1.93 3.60
C HIS A 138 17.30 1.53 4.60
N ILE A 139 16.25 2.37 4.70
CA ILE A 139 15.12 2.11 5.58
C ILE A 139 14.29 0.96 5.00
N TYR A 140 14.32 -0.19 5.66
CA TYR A 140 13.63 -1.40 5.20
C TYR A 140 12.57 -1.82 6.25
N LEU A 141 11.29 -1.75 5.90
CA LEU A 141 10.17 -2.13 6.75
C LEU A 141 9.71 -3.55 6.39
N ASN A 142 10.38 -4.52 7.01
CA ASN A 142 10.05 -5.93 6.87
C ASN A 142 10.08 -6.61 8.25
N PRO A 143 9.05 -7.35 8.66
CA PRO A 143 9.05 -8.05 9.94
C PRO A 143 10.08 -9.21 9.96
N ASN A 144 10.45 -9.77 8.81
CA ASN A 144 11.38 -10.91 8.69
C ASN A 144 12.85 -10.50 8.66
N GLN A 145 13.17 -9.20 8.62
CA GLN A 145 14.56 -8.77 8.65
C GLN A 145 15.24 -9.08 10.00
N LYS A 146 16.56 -9.28 9.94
CA LYS A 146 17.39 -9.56 11.10
C LYS A 146 17.26 -8.46 12.16
N GLY A 147 17.05 -8.90 13.41
CA GLY A 147 16.91 -8.04 14.59
C GLY A 147 15.52 -7.42 14.79
N CYS A 148 14.55 -7.65 13.90
CA CYS A 148 13.21 -7.08 14.03
C CYS A 148 12.38 -7.79 15.12
N GLN A 149 12.01 -7.03 16.15
CA GLN A 149 11.27 -7.51 17.33
C GLN A 149 9.76 -7.65 17.08
N TYR A 150 9.27 -7.26 15.91
CA TYR A 150 7.87 -7.34 15.57
C TYR A 150 7.40 -8.79 15.51
N ARG A 151 6.49 -9.19 16.41
CA ARG A 151 6.19 -10.62 16.65
C ARG A 151 5.50 -11.31 15.49
N TYR A 152 4.62 -10.61 14.78
CA TYR A 152 3.84 -11.22 13.70
C TYR A 152 4.51 -11.01 12.35
N LYS A 153 4.85 -12.12 11.68
CA LYS A 153 5.75 -12.13 10.52
C LYS A 153 5.09 -12.23 9.15
N ASN A 154 3.79 -12.55 9.12
CA ASN A 154 3.09 -12.97 7.90
C ASN A 154 2.13 -11.89 7.35
N LEU A 155 2.47 -10.61 7.52
CA LEU A 155 1.66 -9.51 6.97
C LEU A 155 1.80 -9.47 5.44
N SER A 156 0.70 -9.14 4.76
CA SER A 156 0.72 -8.76 3.34
C SER A 156 1.44 -7.41 3.12
N ILE A 157 1.68 -7.01 1.87
CA ILE A 157 2.25 -5.70 1.56
C ILE A 157 1.27 -4.60 1.96
N SER A 158 -0.02 -4.76 1.69
CA SER A 158 -1.06 -3.82 2.16
C SER A 158 -1.15 -3.80 3.69
N GLY A 159 -1.01 -4.95 4.36
CA GLY A 159 -0.95 -5.05 5.82
C GLY A 159 0.25 -4.30 6.43
N LEU A 160 1.44 -4.44 5.86
CA LEU A 160 2.63 -3.67 6.29
C LEU A 160 2.51 -2.18 5.96
N THR A 161 1.96 -1.86 4.80
CA THR A 161 1.67 -0.46 4.42
C THR A 161 0.69 0.17 5.39
N PHE A 162 -0.31 -0.59 5.85
CA PHE A 162 -1.21 -0.15 6.91
C PHE A 162 -0.49 0.10 8.23
N LYS A 163 0.61 -0.60 8.54
CA LYS A 163 1.46 -0.27 9.70
C LYS A 163 2.17 1.06 9.56
N LEU A 164 2.70 1.37 8.38
CA LEU A 164 3.23 2.69 8.10
C LEU A 164 2.14 3.75 8.24
N MET A 165 0.95 3.52 7.66
CA MET A 165 -0.21 4.42 7.78
C MET A 165 -0.64 4.63 9.23
N GLN A 166 -0.65 3.59 10.06
CA GLN A 166 -0.93 3.70 11.50
C GLN A 166 0.12 4.54 12.22
N ALA A 167 1.41 4.36 11.92
CA ALA A 167 2.48 5.16 12.50
C ALA A 167 2.39 6.65 12.08
N ILE A 168 2.03 6.93 10.81
CA ILE A 168 1.72 8.28 10.33
C ILE A 168 0.52 8.86 11.09
N ALA A 169 -0.54 8.07 11.28
CA ALA A 169 -1.73 8.47 12.01
C ALA A 169 -1.44 8.77 13.48
N ILE A 170 -0.57 8.00 14.13
CA ILE A 170 -0.10 8.28 15.50
C ILE A 170 0.62 9.63 15.53
N TYR A 171 1.54 9.86 14.60
CA TYR A 171 2.34 11.09 14.56
C TYR A 171 1.47 12.35 14.35
N TYR A 172 0.56 12.32 13.37
CA TYR A 172 -0.32 13.44 13.03
C TYR A 172 -1.66 13.45 13.80
N ASN A 173 -1.85 12.53 14.75
CA ASN A 173 -3.09 12.36 15.53
C ASN A 173 -4.36 12.17 14.64
N ILE A 174 -4.24 11.41 13.56
CA ILE A 174 -5.36 11.06 12.66
C ILE A 174 -6.21 9.98 13.31
N LYS A 175 -7.46 10.30 13.64
CA LYS A 175 -8.35 9.37 14.36
C LYS A 175 -8.97 8.29 13.45
N SER A 176 -9.18 8.59 12.18
CA SER A 176 -10.00 7.75 11.28
C SER A 176 -9.16 6.88 10.33
N ILE A 177 -7.97 6.42 10.74
CA ILE A 177 -7.09 5.64 9.84
C ILE A 177 -7.69 4.29 9.44
N ASN A 178 -8.49 3.70 10.34
CA ASN A 178 -9.15 2.41 10.11
C ASN A 178 -10.19 2.45 8.96
N LYS A 179 -10.60 3.63 8.49
CA LYS A 179 -11.53 3.74 7.36
C LYS A 179 -10.99 3.11 6.07
N TYR A 180 -9.67 2.91 5.97
CA TYR A 180 -9.01 2.28 4.83
C TYR A 180 -8.89 0.75 4.98
N LEU A 181 -9.40 0.17 6.07
CA LEU A 181 -9.35 -1.29 6.29
C LEU A 181 -10.17 -2.08 5.28
N ASP A 182 -11.09 -1.44 4.55
CA ASP A 182 -11.75 -2.02 3.40
C ASP A 182 -10.73 -2.39 2.30
N LEU A 183 -9.86 -1.47 1.91
CA LEU A 183 -8.78 -1.72 0.96
C LEU A 183 -7.75 -2.72 1.52
N ILE A 184 -7.38 -2.58 2.80
CA ILE A 184 -6.42 -3.51 3.42
C ILE A 184 -6.98 -4.93 3.48
N LEU A 185 -8.28 -5.10 3.76
CA LEU A 185 -8.93 -6.41 3.70
C LEU A 185 -8.79 -7.05 2.33
N ILE A 186 -9.10 -6.31 1.26
CA ILE A 186 -9.03 -6.83 -0.11
C ILE A 186 -7.59 -7.24 -0.47
N GLY A 187 -6.61 -6.39 -0.14
CA GLY A 187 -5.19 -6.70 -0.33
C GLY A 187 -4.76 -7.95 0.45
N GLU A 188 -5.06 -8.00 1.75
CA GLU A 188 -4.74 -9.11 2.65
C GLU A 188 -5.33 -10.45 2.16
N LYS A 189 -6.59 -10.42 1.69
CA LYS A 189 -7.27 -11.60 1.14
C LYS A 189 -6.65 -12.05 -0.18
N SER A 190 -6.30 -11.11 -1.05
CA SER A 190 -5.66 -11.41 -2.33
C SER A 190 -4.26 -12.01 -2.17
N ALA A 191 -3.52 -11.60 -1.12
CA ALA A 191 -2.19 -12.10 -0.79
C ALA A 191 -2.20 -13.52 -0.20
N LYS A 192 -3.38 -14.09 0.08
CA LYS A 192 -3.57 -15.45 0.63
C LYS A 192 -2.74 -15.70 1.90
N THR A 193 -2.59 -14.68 2.74
CA THR A 193 -1.84 -14.80 3.98
C THR A 193 -2.56 -15.71 5.00
N PRO A 194 -1.85 -16.25 6.00
CA PRO A 194 -2.47 -17.04 7.05
C PRO A 194 -3.55 -16.24 7.81
N LYS A 195 -4.78 -16.77 7.89
CA LYS A 195 -5.92 -16.17 8.62
C LYS A 195 -5.78 -16.32 10.16
N LYS A 196 -4.64 -15.92 10.73
CA LYS A 196 -4.30 -16.04 12.16
C LYS A 196 -3.58 -14.80 12.69
N GLY A 197 -3.54 -14.63 14.01
CA GLY A 197 -2.82 -13.53 14.65
C GLY A 197 -3.33 -12.18 14.16
N GLU A 198 -2.42 -11.32 13.70
CA GLU A 198 -2.78 -9.98 13.26
C GLU A 198 -3.70 -9.96 12.04
N ASN A 199 -3.42 -10.80 11.04
CA ASN A 199 -4.23 -10.87 9.82
C ASN A 199 -5.69 -11.25 10.13
N PHE A 200 -5.92 -12.09 11.15
CA PHE A 200 -7.28 -12.39 11.60
C PHE A 200 -8.01 -11.12 12.06
N VAL A 201 -7.32 -10.23 12.80
CA VAL A 201 -7.94 -8.99 13.27
C VAL A 201 -8.16 -8.01 12.11
N ILE A 202 -7.19 -7.88 11.20
CA ILE A 202 -7.34 -7.08 9.97
C ILE A 202 -8.55 -7.56 9.16
N ILE A 203 -8.67 -8.88 8.94
CA ILE A 203 -9.78 -9.47 8.19
C ILE A 203 -11.11 -9.21 8.91
N LYS A 204 -11.18 -9.49 10.22
CA LYS A 204 -12.41 -9.33 11.00
C LYS A 204 -12.89 -7.89 11.04
N GLU A 205 -12.01 -6.93 11.30
CA GLU A 205 -12.38 -5.51 11.35
C GLU A 205 -12.61 -4.95 9.95
N GLY A 206 -11.77 -5.30 8.98
CA GLY A 206 -11.91 -4.88 7.59
C GLY A 206 -13.25 -5.30 6.97
N MET A 207 -13.81 -6.46 7.34
CA MET A 207 -15.15 -6.85 6.89
C MET A 207 -16.22 -5.84 7.30
N LYS A 208 -16.14 -5.29 8.52
CA LYS A 208 -17.09 -4.26 9.00
C LYS A 208 -16.97 -2.97 8.19
N PHE A 209 -15.74 -2.60 7.83
CA PHE A 209 -15.47 -1.43 7.00
C PHE A 209 -15.90 -1.64 5.55
N LEU A 210 -15.72 -2.85 5.00
CA LEU A 210 -16.15 -3.17 3.65
C LEU A 210 -17.68 -3.13 3.51
N ILE A 211 -18.43 -3.67 4.49
CA ILE A 211 -19.91 -3.61 4.51
C ILE A 211 -20.42 -2.16 4.45
N ASN A 212 -19.69 -1.23 5.06
CA ASN A 212 -20.06 0.18 5.16
C ASN A 212 -19.08 1.09 4.39
N THR A 213 -18.48 0.56 3.31
CA THR A 213 -17.40 1.28 2.61
C THR A 213 -17.91 2.57 1.97
N ASN A 214 -17.11 3.63 2.10
CA ASN A 214 -17.31 4.89 1.39
C ASN A 214 -16.42 4.99 0.13
N ASN A 215 -15.69 3.93 -0.20
CA ASN A 215 -14.86 3.89 -1.40
C ASN A 215 -15.76 3.74 -2.63
N TYR A 216 -15.84 4.76 -3.48
CA TYR A 216 -16.70 4.74 -4.67
C TYR A 216 -16.36 3.59 -5.62
N GLY A 217 -15.08 3.22 -5.72
CA GLY A 217 -14.64 2.10 -6.56
C GLY A 217 -15.11 0.74 -6.06
N LEU A 218 -14.98 0.47 -4.75
CA LEU A 218 -15.52 -0.76 -4.17
C LEU A 218 -17.04 -0.81 -4.28
N ARG A 219 -17.72 0.31 -4.03
CA ARG A 219 -19.17 0.42 -4.17
C ARG A 219 -19.65 0.18 -5.59
N SER A 220 -18.98 0.75 -6.60
CA SER A 220 -19.38 0.56 -8.00
C SER A 220 -19.25 -0.90 -8.43
N ILE A 221 -18.25 -1.63 -7.93
CA ILE A 221 -18.12 -3.08 -8.14
C ILE A 221 -19.28 -3.83 -7.47
N MET A 222 -19.56 -3.55 -6.20
CA MET A 222 -20.65 -4.18 -5.46
C MET A 222 -22.01 -3.95 -6.14
N GLU A 223 -22.27 -2.72 -6.59
CA GLU A 223 -23.48 -2.34 -7.34
C GLU A 223 -23.55 -3.09 -8.68
N ALA A 224 -22.46 -3.18 -9.44
CA ALA A 224 -22.41 -3.88 -10.74
C ALA A 224 -22.71 -5.38 -10.66
N TYR A 225 -22.43 -6.01 -9.53
CA TYR A 225 -22.66 -7.44 -9.29
C TYR A 225 -23.85 -7.72 -8.35
N ASN A 226 -24.68 -6.70 -8.07
CA ASN A 226 -25.86 -6.81 -7.19
C ASN A 226 -25.54 -7.46 -5.83
N MET A 227 -24.43 -7.08 -5.21
CA MET A 227 -24.02 -7.63 -3.91
C MET A 227 -24.91 -7.04 -2.79
N ILE A 228 -25.94 -7.79 -2.38
CA ILE A 228 -26.88 -7.38 -1.32
C ILE A 228 -26.27 -7.55 0.07
N SER A 229 -25.44 -8.59 0.25
CA SER A 229 -24.69 -8.85 1.47
C SER A 229 -23.23 -9.15 1.13
N ILE A 230 -22.31 -8.77 2.02
CA ILE A 230 -20.87 -8.98 1.82
C ILE A 230 -20.43 -10.25 2.54
N ASN A 231 -19.95 -11.21 1.76
CA ASN A 231 -19.39 -12.48 2.23
C ASN A 231 -18.02 -12.74 1.54
N GLU A 232 -17.45 -13.93 1.71
CA GLU A 232 -16.17 -14.26 1.07
C GLU A 232 -16.26 -14.27 -0.47
N GLU A 233 -17.37 -14.73 -1.05
CA GLU A 233 -17.58 -14.71 -2.51
C GLU A 233 -17.65 -13.28 -3.06
N SER A 234 -18.25 -12.36 -2.31
CA SER A 234 -18.22 -10.93 -2.64
C SER A 234 -16.79 -10.40 -2.72
N ILE A 235 -15.94 -10.76 -1.76
CA ILE A 235 -14.52 -10.35 -1.73
C ILE A 235 -13.77 -10.96 -2.90
N ASP A 236 -13.94 -12.26 -3.15
CA ASP A 236 -13.30 -12.94 -4.27
C ASP A 236 -13.70 -12.30 -5.60
N LYS A 237 -14.95 -11.88 -5.73
CA LYS A 237 -15.42 -11.18 -6.92
C LYS A 237 -14.84 -9.77 -7.06
N ILE A 238 -14.70 -9.02 -5.97
CA ILE A 238 -14.00 -7.74 -5.97
C ILE A 238 -12.54 -7.92 -6.39
N ILE A 239 -11.85 -8.89 -5.79
CA ILE A 239 -10.46 -9.24 -6.12
C ILE A 239 -10.33 -9.59 -7.59
N ASP A 240 -11.23 -10.42 -8.12
CA ASP A 240 -11.29 -10.72 -9.55
C ASP A 240 -11.35 -9.42 -10.34
N VAL A 241 -12.36 -8.58 -10.15
CA VAL A 241 -12.56 -7.34 -10.91
C VAL A 241 -11.32 -6.43 -10.91
N ILE A 242 -10.63 -6.31 -9.78
CA ILE A 242 -9.44 -5.45 -9.64
C ILE A 242 -8.11 -6.18 -9.83
N THR A 243 -8.13 -7.45 -10.27
CA THR A 243 -6.92 -8.17 -10.67
C THR A 243 -6.46 -7.65 -12.03
N PRO A 244 -5.24 -7.11 -12.13
CA PRO A 244 -4.71 -6.64 -13.40
C PRO A 244 -4.62 -7.77 -14.44
N THR A 245 -5.01 -7.45 -15.68
CA THR A 245 -4.97 -8.39 -16.82
C THR A 245 -4.02 -7.89 -17.91
N ILE A 246 -3.24 -8.79 -18.51
CA ILE A 246 -2.24 -8.48 -19.56
C ILE A 246 -2.90 -8.43 -20.97
N ASN A 247 -4.11 -7.88 -21.09
CA ASN A 247 -4.79 -7.84 -22.39
C ASN A 247 -4.20 -6.75 -23.30
N VAL A 248 -4.96 -6.30 -24.32
CA VAL A 248 -4.63 -5.25 -25.31
C VAL A 248 -3.98 -3.98 -24.73
N VAL A 249 -4.07 -3.78 -23.41
CA VAL A 249 -3.47 -2.69 -22.63
C VAL A 249 -2.37 -3.25 -21.73
N THR A 250 -1.24 -2.55 -21.57
CA THR A 250 -0.12 -3.04 -20.75
C THR A 250 -0.55 -3.26 -19.29
N MET A 251 0.15 -4.18 -18.58
CA MET A 251 -0.10 -4.46 -17.17
C MET A 251 -0.09 -3.18 -16.31
N MET A 252 0.87 -2.30 -16.59
CA MET A 252 1.02 -1.01 -15.91
C MET A 252 -0.18 -0.09 -16.14
N ASP A 253 -0.69 -0.01 -17.37
CA ASP A 253 -1.84 0.84 -17.69
C ASP A 253 -3.13 0.32 -17.03
N ASN A 254 -3.32 -1.00 -17.02
CA ASN A 254 -4.45 -1.61 -16.32
C ASN A 254 -4.38 -1.36 -14.81
N ALA A 255 -3.19 -1.51 -14.22
CA ALA A 255 -2.94 -1.19 -12.82
C ALA A 255 -3.22 0.29 -12.48
N ARG A 256 -2.87 1.23 -13.36
CA ARG A 256 -3.18 2.66 -13.18
C ARG A 256 -4.69 2.91 -13.17
N ILE A 257 -5.44 2.24 -14.05
CA ILE A 257 -6.91 2.32 -14.09
C ILE A 257 -7.51 1.78 -12.80
N ILE A 258 -7.00 0.66 -12.27
CA ILE A 258 -7.45 0.10 -11.00
C ILE A 258 -7.11 1.03 -9.83
N ILE A 259 -5.91 1.60 -9.77
CA ILE A 259 -5.58 2.60 -8.74
C ILE A 259 -6.54 3.78 -8.82
N GLU A 260 -6.82 4.30 -10.02
CA GLU A 260 -7.79 5.38 -10.21
C GLU A 260 -9.18 5.01 -9.65
N LEU A 261 -9.66 3.78 -9.93
CA LEU A 261 -10.91 3.27 -9.36
C LEU A 261 -10.88 3.29 -7.83
N LEU A 262 -9.79 2.84 -7.22
CA LEU A 262 -9.67 2.71 -5.77
C LEU A 262 -9.46 4.05 -5.06
N ILE A 263 -9.01 5.11 -5.74
CA ILE A 263 -8.75 6.42 -5.12
C ILE A 263 -9.69 7.55 -5.57
N THR A 264 -10.55 7.32 -6.57
CA THR A 264 -11.45 8.36 -7.09
C THR A 264 -12.45 8.83 -6.04
N ASN A 265 -12.74 10.13 -6.06
CA ASN A 265 -13.78 10.77 -5.24
C ASN A 265 -15.07 11.02 -6.02
N ARG A 266 -15.21 10.45 -7.23
CA ARG A 266 -16.38 10.64 -8.12
C ARG A 266 -17.07 9.31 -8.40
N LYS A 267 -18.35 9.22 -8.03
CA LYS A 267 -19.17 8.02 -8.24
C LYS A 267 -19.26 7.63 -9.71
N GLU A 268 -19.53 8.60 -10.60
CA GLU A 268 -19.70 8.33 -12.03
C GLU A 268 -18.40 7.82 -12.67
N ARG A 269 -17.26 8.33 -12.19
CA ARG A 269 -15.95 7.87 -12.68
C ARG A 269 -15.67 6.44 -12.25
N ALA A 270 -16.01 6.09 -11.00
CA ALA A 270 -15.90 4.72 -10.51
C ALA A 270 -16.76 3.76 -11.33
N GLU A 271 -18.03 4.12 -11.61
CA GLU A 271 -18.94 3.33 -12.45
C GLU A 271 -18.40 3.11 -13.88
N GLN A 272 -17.85 4.17 -14.49
CA GLN A 272 -17.21 4.08 -15.81
C GLN A 272 -16.03 3.11 -15.82
N ILE A 273 -15.14 3.21 -14.83
CA ILE A 273 -13.97 2.35 -14.74
C ILE A 273 -14.38 0.91 -14.45
N THR A 274 -15.32 0.65 -13.54
CA THR A 274 -15.85 -0.70 -13.27
C THR A 274 -16.42 -1.32 -14.53
N LYS A 275 -17.21 -0.58 -15.32
CA LYS A 275 -17.75 -1.06 -16.59
C LYS A 275 -16.65 -1.41 -17.59
N TYR A 276 -15.62 -0.58 -17.68
CA TYR A 276 -14.45 -0.83 -18.52
C TYR A 276 -13.71 -2.11 -18.10
N LEU A 277 -13.41 -2.28 -16.81
CA LEU A 277 -12.72 -3.45 -16.29
C LEU A 277 -13.51 -4.74 -16.52
N ASN A 278 -14.83 -4.72 -16.29
CA ASN A 278 -15.69 -5.88 -16.55
C ASN A 278 -15.67 -6.28 -18.04
N LYS A 279 -15.84 -5.31 -18.94
CA LYS A 279 -15.77 -5.55 -20.38
C LYS A 279 -14.39 -6.09 -20.81
N SER A 280 -13.32 -5.61 -20.19
CA SER A 280 -11.96 -6.07 -20.51
C SER A 280 -11.74 -7.55 -20.20
N LYS A 281 -12.47 -8.09 -19.21
CA LYS A 281 -12.39 -9.48 -18.77
C LYS A 281 -13.25 -10.44 -19.59
N GLU A 282 -14.36 -9.97 -20.16
CA GLU A 282 -15.21 -10.77 -21.07
C GLU A 282 -14.52 -11.09 -22.40
N ASN A 283 -13.44 -10.37 -22.74
CA ASN A 283 -12.66 -10.56 -23.96
C ASN A 283 -11.41 -11.44 -23.76
N VAL A 284 -11.34 -12.20 -22.65
CA VAL A 284 -10.29 -13.19 -22.32
C VAL A 284 -10.86 -14.59 -22.44
#